data_AF-A0AAU9Y6Y9-F1
#
_entry.id   AF-A0AAU9Y6Y9-F1
#
_cell.length_a   1.000
_cell.length_b   1.000
_cell.length_c   1.000
_cell.angle_alpha   90.00
_cell.angle_beta   90.00
_cell.angle_gamma   90.00
#
_symmetry.space_group_name_H-M   'P 1'
#
loop_
_entity.id
_entity.type
_entity.pdbx_description
1 polymer ?
#
loop_
_entity_poly.entity_id
_entity_poly.type
_entity_poly.pdbx_seq_one_letter_code
_entity_poly.pdbx_strand_id
1 'polypeptide(L)'
;MSEFIAMSERGHGNESCNLIGSLPGLMYRMRCPSSNWLFLVFALLLSIDAILARKSEQNLHHHMTKREIEHYFGVKDHTKIPEYDISSPHHTDVNGRTMSPFLIRGDVGHSDILHYDLHAFGSKLRLRLRRNRNLMAPNLVIERHHGKGMVTTQSAPKNKYYLGQVLSDPDSLVALRGDTSLMGMIRTSRETLFIQPLSTHLARRVRRNAYSTPHLIYRIPTQEAVSCEMQSTGKDRIKRSTLYRKTREVNQNGYKFLEGALIVPKSYEQKYGTDKFATVLLAIANMVAGMYQDPSIGKIKVYYVVTKIVVMESTVKLANFSKIDSNSKKLTQMLKWAGPSTLKSINDPDHYDVFSYVSKYVLTLDSRMNINIIFIRRHVCLAIANQICSKAGAGNGNVNADVGLQTALHVAHEIGHNLYLDHDGDVGCPQHQYIMDAVLPSGIYAATWSNCSRRVLQEFLG
;
A
#
# COMPACT_ATOMS: atom_id res chain seq x y z
N MET A 1 -16.86 -23.36 9.30
CA MET A 1 -18.32 -23.26 9.11
C MET A 1 -18.86 -24.64 9.38
N SER A 2 -19.74 -24.75 10.36
CA SER A 2 -20.64 -25.89 10.50
C SER A 2 -21.71 -25.71 9.42
N GLU A 3 -21.78 -26.62 8.46
CA GLU A 3 -22.97 -26.74 7.61
C GLU A 3 -24.09 -27.35 8.45
N PHE A 4 -25.25 -26.70 8.48
CA PHE A 4 -26.46 -27.26 9.05
C PHE A 4 -27.44 -27.54 7.91
N ILE A 5 -27.71 -28.82 7.67
CA ILE A 5 -28.77 -29.25 6.75
C ILE A 5 -30.01 -29.51 7.60
N ALA A 6 -31.07 -28.71 7.38
CA ALA A 6 -32.38 -28.98 7.95
C ALA A 6 -33.16 -29.86 6.97
N MET A 7 -33.39 -31.13 7.31
CA MET A 7 -34.34 -31.99 6.60
C MET A 7 -35.65 -32.04 7.39
N SER A 8 -36.75 -31.71 6.72
CA SER A 8 -38.12 -31.91 7.21
C SER A 8 -38.73 -33.09 6.47
N GLU A 9 -38.92 -34.22 7.15
CA GLU A 9 -39.80 -35.29 6.66
C GLU A 9 -41.21 -35.07 7.21
N ARG A 10 -42.21 -35.06 6.33
CA ARG A 10 -43.63 -34.99 6.71
C ARG A 10 -44.15 -36.42 6.90
N GLY A 11 -44.37 -36.80 8.15
CA GLY A 11 -45.15 -37.96 8.56
C GLY A 11 -45.95 -37.62 9.82
N HIS A 12 -47.23 -38.00 9.84
CA HIS A 12 -48.20 -37.64 10.89
C HIS A 12 -47.72 -37.96 12.32
N GLY A 13 -47.73 -36.94 13.19
CA GLY A 13 -47.55 -37.04 14.64
C GLY A 13 -46.13 -36.70 15.12
N ASN A 14 -46.00 -35.56 15.81
CA ASN A 14 -44.77 -34.96 16.37
C ASN A 14 -43.71 -34.50 15.35
N GLU A 15 -43.70 -33.20 15.07
CA GLU A 15 -42.58 -32.53 14.41
C GLU A 15 -41.31 -32.67 15.25
N SER A 16 -40.35 -33.44 14.76
CA SER A 16 -39.01 -33.54 15.34
C SER A 16 -38.00 -33.00 14.34
N CYS A 17 -37.48 -31.81 14.64
CA CYS A 17 -36.40 -31.18 13.88
C CYS A 17 -35.06 -31.73 14.40
N ASN A 18 -34.31 -32.42 13.55
CA ASN A 18 -32.99 -32.96 13.88
C ASN A 18 -31.90 -32.02 13.34
N LEU A 19 -31.12 -31.42 14.24
CA LEU A 19 -29.89 -30.69 13.89
C LEU A 19 -28.69 -31.63 14.07
N ILE A 20 -27.98 -31.92 12.97
CA ILE A 20 -26.74 -32.68 12.97
C ILE A 20 -25.59 -31.68 12.80
N GLY A 21 -24.66 -31.65 13.75
CA GLY A 21 -23.46 -30.82 13.69
C GLY A 21 -22.21 -31.62 14.07
N SER A 22 -21.08 -31.34 13.41
CA SER A 22 -19.79 -32.00 13.63
C SER A 22 -18.74 -31.04 14.20
N LEU A 23 -18.18 -31.38 15.38
CA LEU A 23 -16.85 -30.99 15.84
C LEU A 23 -15.93 -32.22 15.74
N PRO A 24 -14.59 -32.08 15.67
CA PRO A 24 -13.70 -33.24 15.56
C PRO A 24 -13.81 -34.09 16.83
N GLY A 25 -14.44 -35.26 16.72
CA GLY A 25 -14.47 -36.30 17.76
C GLY A 25 -15.79 -36.53 18.49
N LEU A 26 -16.86 -35.75 18.28
CA LEU A 26 -18.18 -36.04 18.88
C LEU A 26 -19.34 -35.70 17.93
N MET A 27 -20.21 -36.70 17.69
CA MET A 27 -21.56 -36.49 17.15
C MET A 27 -22.51 -36.18 18.31
N TYR A 28 -23.20 -35.04 18.26
CA TYR A 28 -24.27 -34.74 19.21
C TYR A 28 -25.63 -34.75 18.49
N ARG A 29 -26.57 -35.52 19.04
CA ARG A 29 -28.01 -35.42 18.71
C ARG A 29 -28.65 -34.55 19.78
N MET A 30 -29.14 -33.36 19.40
CA MET A 30 -29.96 -32.53 20.29
C MET A 30 -31.37 -32.41 19.73
N ARG A 31 -32.37 -32.66 20.58
CA ARG A 31 -33.75 -32.27 20.33
C ARG A 31 -33.86 -30.75 20.46
N CYS A 32 -34.54 -30.07 19.52
CA CYS A 32 -34.87 -28.65 19.67
C CYS A 32 -35.51 -28.39 21.04
N PRO A 33 -35.02 -27.41 21.82
CA PRO A 33 -35.60 -27.14 23.13
C PRO A 33 -36.95 -26.45 22.95
N SER A 34 -37.98 -27.02 23.56
CA SER A 34 -39.37 -26.51 23.58
C SER A 34 -39.57 -25.29 24.50
N SER A 35 -38.49 -24.67 24.99
CA SER A 35 -38.53 -23.60 26.00
C SER A 35 -37.73 -22.38 25.55
N ASN A 36 -38.40 -21.22 25.50
CA ASN A 36 -37.82 -19.90 25.20
C ASN A 36 -36.60 -19.56 26.09
N TRP A 37 -36.50 -20.15 27.28
CA TRP A 37 -35.43 -19.85 28.22
C TRP A 37 -34.07 -20.42 27.75
N LEU A 38 -34.07 -21.62 27.17
CA LEU A 38 -32.85 -22.25 26.63
C LEU A 38 -32.34 -21.51 25.39
N PHE A 39 -33.24 -20.97 24.56
CA PHE A 39 -32.87 -20.10 23.43
C PHE A 39 -32.22 -18.79 23.90
N LEU A 40 -32.75 -18.16 24.95
CA LEU A 40 -32.18 -16.92 25.51
C LEU A 40 -30.79 -17.16 26.10
N VAL A 41 -30.60 -18.26 26.84
CA VAL A 41 -29.28 -18.62 27.40
C VAL A 41 -28.28 -18.92 26.28
N PHE A 42 -28.68 -19.63 25.24
CA PHE A 42 -27.81 -19.93 24.10
C PHE A 42 -27.44 -18.66 23.30
N ALA A 43 -28.41 -17.77 23.07
CA ALA A 43 -28.16 -16.46 22.45
C ALA A 43 -27.23 -15.58 23.30
N LEU A 44 -27.40 -15.60 24.63
CA LEU A 44 -26.53 -14.89 25.56
C LEU A 44 -25.11 -15.45 25.53
N LEU A 45 -24.92 -16.77 25.54
CA LEU A 45 -23.61 -17.41 25.43
C LEU A 45 -22.90 -17.07 24.12
N LEU A 46 -23.60 -17.13 22.99
CA LEU A 46 -23.07 -16.68 21.69
C LEU A 46 -22.68 -15.20 21.69
N SER A 47 -23.46 -14.36 22.37
CA SER A 47 -23.13 -12.93 22.50
C SER A 47 -21.90 -12.70 23.38
N ILE A 48 -21.73 -13.45 24.47
CA ILE A 48 -20.55 -13.37 25.36
C ILE A 48 -19.31 -13.87 24.62
N ASP A 49 -19.37 -14.99 23.90
CA ASP A 49 -18.28 -15.49 23.07
C ASP A 49 -17.90 -14.50 21.97
N ALA A 50 -18.88 -13.85 21.34
CA ALA A 50 -18.63 -12.80 20.36
C ALA A 50 -17.96 -11.56 20.98
N ILE A 51 -18.36 -11.16 22.19
CA ILE A 51 -17.76 -10.06 22.95
C ILE A 51 -16.32 -10.39 23.36
N LEU A 52 -16.07 -11.58 23.89
CA LEU A 52 -14.74 -12.04 24.30
C LEU A 52 -13.78 -12.19 23.11
N ALA A 53 -14.26 -12.72 21.98
CA ALA A 53 -13.48 -12.78 20.74
C ALA A 53 -13.10 -11.38 20.23
N ARG A 54 -14.05 -10.43 20.28
CA ARG A 54 -13.82 -9.03 19.89
C ARG A 54 -12.81 -8.33 20.81
N LYS A 55 -12.85 -8.62 22.12
CA LYS A 55 -11.90 -8.10 23.12
C LYS A 55 -10.50 -8.70 22.99
N SER A 56 -10.39 -9.96 22.56
CA SER A 56 -9.12 -10.63 22.26
C SER A 56 -8.43 -10.05 21.01
N GLU A 57 -9.20 -9.61 20.02
CA GLU A 57 -8.67 -9.03 18.77
C GLU A 57 -8.13 -7.60 18.98
N GLN A 58 -8.80 -6.78 19.81
CA GLN A 58 -8.39 -5.40 20.12
C GLN A 58 -7.09 -5.27 20.93
N ASN A 59 -6.59 -6.38 21.52
CA ASN A 59 -5.39 -6.40 22.37
C ASN A 59 -4.23 -7.19 21.77
N LEU A 60 -4.35 -7.64 20.51
CA LEU A 60 -3.31 -8.42 19.82
C LEU A 60 -1.92 -7.74 19.85
N HIS A 61 -1.88 -6.41 19.82
CA HIS A 61 -0.64 -5.64 19.86
C HIS A 61 0.19 -5.86 21.14
N HIS A 62 -0.42 -6.25 22.27
CA HIS A 62 0.32 -6.63 23.49
C HIS A 62 1.14 -7.92 23.32
N HIS A 63 0.87 -8.71 22.29
CA HIS A 63 1.64 -9.91 21.94
C HIS A 63 2.65 -9.67 20.81
N MET A 64 2.78 -8.43 20.33
CA MET A 64 3.74 -8.07 19.30
C MET A 64 5.08 -7.66 19.92
N THR A 65 6.17 -8.06 19.29
CA THR A 65 7.49 -7.52 19.60
C THR A 65 7.60 -6.06 19.15
N LYS A 66 8.55 -5.29 19.69
CA LYS A 66 8.84 -3.91 19.22
C LYS A 66 9.09 -3.83 17.71
N ARG A 67 9.75 -4.86 17.14
CA ARG A 67 9.99 -4.96 15.69
C ARG A 67 8.70 -5.20 14.92
N GLU A 68 7.78 -6.00 15.45
CA GLU A 68 6.46 -6.22 14.82
C GLU A 68 5.60 -4.96 14.89
N ILE A 69 5.63 -4.21 16.00
CA ILE A 69 4.91 -2.93 16.11
C ILE A 69 5.46 -1.93 15.10
N GLU A 70 6.79 -1.80 15.00
CA GLU A 70 7.43 -0.95 13.99
C GLU A 70 7.13 -1.44 12.56
N HIS A 71 7.01 -2.74 12.34
CA HIS A 71 6.67 -3.32 11.04
C HIS A 71 5.21 -3.06 10.62
N TYR A 72 4.25 -3.33 11.52
CA TYR A 72 2.82 -3.20 11.21
C TYR A 72 2.36 -1.75 11.19
N PHE A 73 2.81 -0.96 12.17
CA PHE A 73 2.25 0.36 12.44
C PHE A 73 3.21 1.50 12.15
N GLY A 74 4.50 1.23 11.91
CA GLY A 74 5.50 2.27 11.69
C GLY A 74 5.86 3.07 12.94
N VAL A 75 5.38 2.64 14.12
CA VAL A 75 5.63 3.32 15.40
C VAL A 75 6.53 2.49 16.32
N LYS A 76 7.22 3.15 17.24
CA LYS A 76 8.09 2.49 18.23
C LYS A 76 7.47 2.40 19.62
N ASP A 77 6.40 3.14 19.84
CA ASP A 77 5.72 3.28 21.13
C ASP A 77 4.33 2.63 21.04
N HIS A 78 3.99 1.85 22.06
CA HIS A 78 2.70 1.16 22.14
C HIS A 78 1.54 2.14 22.30
N THR A 79 1.78 3.33 22.87
CA THR A 79 0.78 4.39 23.02
C THR A 79 0.44 5.08 21.71
N LYS A 80 1.29 4.93 20.69
CA LYS A 80 1.12 5.52 19.35
C LYS A 80 0.57 4.51 18.34
N ILE A 81 0.06 3.36 18.78
CA ILE A 81 -0.54 2.37 17.88
C ILE A 81 -1.88 2.93 17.38
N PRO A 82 -2.10 3.01 16.05
CA PRO A 82 -3.39 3.42 15.50
C PRO A 82 -4.48 2.41 15.85
N GLU A 83 -5.73 2.85 15.77
CA GLU A 83 -6.87 1.93 15.79
C GLU A 83 -6.71 0.90 14.66
N TYR A 84 -6.94 -0.37 15.00
CA TYR A 84 -6.82 -1.48 14.07
C TYR A 84 -7.91 -2.53 14.30
N ASP A 85 -8.23 -3.25 13.23
CA ASP A 85 -9.14 -4.38 13.20
C ASP A 85 -8.41 -5.62 12.70
N ILE A 86 -8.91 -6.79 13.09
CA ILE A 86 -8.45 -8.08 12.57
C ILE A 86 -9.55 -8.67 11.70
N SER A 87 -9.20 -9.04 10.48
CA SER A 87 -10.14 -9.63 9.52
C SER A 87 -9.57 -10.87 8.87
N SER A 88 -10.43 -11.73 8.36
CA SER A 88 -10.04 -12.91 7.58
C SER A 88 -10.74 -12.83 6.22
N PRO A 89 -10.14 -12.17 5.22
CA PRO A 89 -10.74 -12.04 3.89
C PRO A 89 -11.01 -13.41 3.28
N HIS A 90 -12.19 -13.58 2.69
CA HIS A 90 -12.56 -14.79 1.97
C HIS A 90 -12.81 -14.50 0.50
N HIS A 91 -12.32 -15.41 -0.35
CA HIS A 91 -12.60 -15.37 -1.78
C HIS A 91 -14.08 -15.61 -2.02
N THR A 92 -14.64 -14.85 -2.96
CA THR A 92 -16.03 -14.97 -3.39
C THR A 92 -16.12 -15.12 -4.90
N ASP A 93 -17.23 -15.67 -5.38
CA ASP A 93 -17.61 -15.56 -6.79
C ASP A 93 -18.20 -14.17 -7.10
N VAL A 94 -18.56 -13.94 -8.36
CA VAL A 94 -19.21 -12.69 -8.81
C VAL A 94 -20.52 -12.37 -8.08
N ASN A 95 -21.19 -13.38 -7.52
CA ASN A 95 -22.45 -13.25 -6.78
C ASN A 95 -22.22 -13.09 -5.26
N GLY A 96 -20.96 -13.08 -4.80
CA GLY A 96 -20.62 -12.97 -3.40
C GLY A 96 -20.74 -14.28 -2.61
N ARG A 97 -20.83 -15.44 -3.28
CA ARG A 97 -20.81 -16.76 -2.62
C ARG A 97 -19.38 -17.14 -2.31
N THR A 98 -19.12 -17.59 -1.08
CA THR A 98 -17.78 -18.00 -0.65
C THR A 98 -17.27 -19.17 -1.48
N MET A 99 -16.08 -19.04 -2.04
CA MET A 99 -15.43 -20.10 -2.81
C MET A 99 -14.73 -21.09 -1.86
N SER A 100 -14.77 -22.38 -2.18
CA SER A 100 -14.08 -23.40 -1.40
C SER A 100 -12.54 -23.30 -1.59
N PRO A 101 -11.73 -23.60 -0.56
CA PRO A 101 -10.26 -23.58 -0.65
C PRO A 101 -9.67 -24.43 -1.79
N PHE A 102 -10.36 -25.50 -2.18
CA PHE A 102 -9.96 -26.41 -3.25
C PHE A 102 -10.08 -25.78 -4.64
N LEU A 103 -11.15 -24.99 -4.89
CA LEU A 103 -11.34 -24.24 -6.14
C LEU A 103 -10.39 -23.04 -6.23
N ILE A 104 -10.06 -22.43 -5.10
CA ILE A 104 -9.15 -21.27 -4.99
C ILE A 104 -7.71 -21.62 -5.44
N ARG A 105 -7.18 -22.80 -5.10
CA ARG A 105 -5.79 -23.18 -5.43
C ARG A 105 -5.54 -23.40 -6.92
N GLY A 106 -6.55 -23.80 -7.69
CA GLY A 106 -6.44 -24.00 -9.14
C GLY A 106 -6.56 -22.69 -9.94
N ASP A 107 -7.47 -21.80 -9.53
CA ASP A 107 -7.92 -20.67 -10.36
C ASP A 107 -7.27 -19.31 -9.97
N VAL A 108 -6.98 -19.05 -8.69
CA VAL A 108 -6.49 -17.73 -8.21
C VAL A 108 -5.07 -17.41 -8.70
N GLY A 109 -4.29 -18.42 -9.08
CA GLY A 109 -3.01 -18.22 -9.75
C GLY A 109 -3.12 -17.65 -11.16
N HIS A 110 -4.25 -17.86 -11.84
CA HIS A 110 -4.45 -17.59 -13.27
C HIS A 110 -5.55 -16.55 -13.55
N SER A 111 -6.55 -16.41 -12.67
CA SER A 111 -7.64 -15.46 -12.88
C SER A 111 -7.17 -14.01 -12.84
N ASP A 112 -7.56 -13.20 -13.82
CA ASP A 112 -7.32 -11.77 -13.82
C ASP A 112 -8.27 -10.98 -12.93
N ILE A 113 -9.38 -11.59 -12.50
CA ILE A 113 -10.40 -10.94 -11.70
C ILE A 113 -10.58 -11.73 -10.40
N LEU A 114 -10.39 -11.04 -9.27
CA LEU A 114 -10.58 -11.61 -7.95
C LEU A 114 -11.71 -10.87 -7.22
N HIS A 115 -12.51 -11.62 -6.46
CA HIS A 115 -13.48 -11.04 -5.54
C HIS A 115 -13.18 -11.49 -4.12
N TYR A 116 -13.25 -10.54 -3.19
CA TYR A 116 -13.05 -10.80 -1.78
C TYR A 116 -14.14 -10.11 -0.98
N ASP A 117 -14.65 -10.79 0.04
CA ASP A 117 -15.43 -10.15 1.09
C ASP A 117 -14.52 -10.07 2.34
N LEU A 118 -14.49 -8.91 2.98
CA LEU A 118 -13.87 -8.74 4.30
C LEU A 118 -14.66 -7.75 5.15
N HIS A 119 -14.45 -7.82 6.46
CA HIS A 119 -15.07 -6.90 7.41
C HIS A 119 -13.99 -6.05 8.07
N ALA A 120 -14.19 -4.74 8.11
CA ALA A 120 -13.30 -3.79 8.76
C ALA A 120 -14.10 -2.59 9.30
N PHE A 121 -13.81 -2.17 10.52
CA PHE A 121 -14.40 -1.03 11.22
C PHE A 121 -15.93 -1.02 11.15
N GLY A 122 -16.54 -2.18 11.38
CA GLY A 122 -18.00 -2.37 11.33
C GLY A 122 -18.61 -2.38 9.91
N SER A 123 -17.81 -2.22 8.87
CA SER A 123 -18.26 -2.23 7.48
C SER A 123 -17.91 -3.54 6.78
N LYS A 124 -18.86 -4.07 5.99
CA LYS A 124 -18.61 -5.19 5.07
C LYS A 124 -18.12 -4.62 3.73
N LEU A 125 -16.91 -4.97 3.33
CA LEU A 125 -16.29 -4.52 2.08
C LEU A 125 -16.24 -5.68 1.10
N ARG A 126 -16.97 -5.55 -0.01
CA ARG A 126 -16.92 -6.48 -1.14
C ARG A 126 -16.03 -5.90 -2.22
N LEU A 127 -14.86 -6.49 -2.38
CA LEU A 127 -13.84 -6.04 -3.32
C LEU A 127 -14.02 -6.74 -4.66
N ARG A 128 -13.90 -5.98 -5.74
CA ARG A 128 -13.68 -6.50 -7.10
C ARG A 128 -12.36 -5.97 -7.61
N LEU A 129 -11.44 -6.89 -7.88
CA LEU A 129 -10.05 -6.61 -8.20
C LEU A 129 -9.74 -7.12 -9.61
N ARG A 130 -8.98 -6.34 -10.38
CA ARG A 130 -8.46 -6.70 -11.70
C ARG A 130 -6.94 -6.61 -11.69
N ARG A 131 -6.27 -7.60 -12.28
CA ARG A 131 -4.81 -7.68 -12.31
C ARG A 131 -4.23 -6.43 -12.99
N ASN A 132 -3.28 -5.78 -12.31
CA ASN A 132 -2.55 -4.66 -12.84
C ASN A 132 -1.44 -5.17 -13.77
N ARG A 133 -1.79 -5.38 -15.04
CA ARG A 133 -0.86 -5.88 -16.06
C ARG A 133 0.23 -4.88 -16.44
N ASN A 134 0.04 -3.60 -16.12
CA ASN A 134 0.98 -2.52 -16.45
C ASN A 134 1.97 -2.22 -15.32
N LEU A 135 1.87 -2.89 -14.16
CA LEU A 135 2.73 -2.58 -13.01
C LEU A 135 4.20 -2.95 -13.24
N MET A 136 4.47 -4.04 -13.96
CA MET A 136 5.79 -4.65 -14.04
C MET A 136 6.21 -4.75 -15.50
N ALA A 137 7.43 -4.30 -15.81
CA ALA A 137 8.01 -4.55 -17.12
C ALA A 137 8.18 -6.06 -17.37
N PRO A 138 8.02 -6.55 -18.62
CA PRO A 138 8.10 -7.97 -18.94
C PRO A 138 9.40 -8.67 -18.50
N ASN A 139 10.50 -7.94 -18.49
CA ASN A 139 11.85 -8.39 -18.13
C ASN A 139 12.31 -7.86 -16.76
N LEU A 140 11.38 -7.51 -15.86
CA LEU A 140 11.74 -6.99 -14.55
C LEU A 140 12.60 -8.00 -13.78
N VAL A 141 13.79 -7.56 -13.41
CA VAL A 141 14.72 -8.28 -12.55
C VAL A 141 15.05 -7.48 -11.29
N ILE A 142 15.48 -8.20 -10.27
CA ILE A 142 16.08 -7.64 -9.08
C ILE A 142 17.59 -7.65 -9.29
N GLU A 143 18.19 -6.48 -9.39
CA GLU A 143 19.65 -6.31 -9.44
C GLU A 143 20.19 -6.09 -8.04
N ARG A 144 21.22 -6.84 -7.66
CA ARG A 144 21.96 -6.62 -6.41
C ARG A 144 23.36 -6.14 -6.74
N HIS A 145 23.68 -4.95 -6.26
CA HIS A 145 24.95 -4.27 -6.50
C HIS A 145 25.84 -4.42 -5.27
N HIS A 146 26.97 -5.12 -5.40
CA HIS A 146 27.83 -5.54 -4.27
C HIS A 146 29.01 -4.58 -3.99
N GLY A 147 29.27 -3.66 -4.93
CA GLY A 147 30.44 -2.77 -4.94
C GLY A 147 31.47 -3.19 -5.99
N LYS A 148 32.38 -2.27 -6.36
CA LYS A 148 33.40 -2.47 -7.41
C LYS A 148 32.83 -2.92 -8.78
N GLY A 149 31.60 -2.51 -9.09
CA GLY A 149 30.92 -2.84 -10.35
C GLY A 149 30.28 -4.23 -10.42
N MET A 150 30.38 -5.06 -9.37
CA MET A 150 29.77 -6.39 -9.37
C MET A 150 28.25 -6.32 -9.17
N VAL A 151 27.51 -6.89 -10.12
CA VAL A 151 26.04 -6.96 -10.11
C VAL A 151 25.59 -8.41 -10.28
N THR A 152 24.64 -8.84 -9.45
CA THR A 152 23.98 -10.15 -9.59
C THR A 152 22.48 -9.94 -9.79
N THR A 153 21.86 -10.75 -10.64
CA THR A 153 20.43 -10.63 -10.96
C THR A 153 19.61 -11.78 -10.37
N GLN A 154 18.38 -11.49 -9.96
CA GLN A 154 17.38 -12.46 -9.52
C GLN A 154 16.04 -12.17 -10.21
N SER A 155 15.27 -13.21 -10.50
CA SER A 155 13.92 -13.05 -11.08
C SER A 155 12.98 -12.31 -10.12
N ALA A 156 12.19 -11.38 -10.65
CA ALA A 156 11.15 -10.71 -9.89
C ALA A 156 10.00 -11.68 -9.50
N PRO A 157 9.25 -11.40 -8.42
CA PRO A 157 8.05 -12.16 -8.06
C PRO A 157 7.02 -12.16 -9.19
N LYS A 158 6.20 -13.22 -9.31
CA LYS A 158 5.09 -13.25 -10.26
C LYS A 158 4.13 -12.08 -10.01
N ASN A 159 3.61 -11.48 -11.09
CA ASN A 159 2.63 -10.39 -10.99
C ASN A 159 1.33 -10.90 -10.33
N LYS A 160 1.16 -10.57 -9.06
CA LYS A 160 -0.03 -10.87 -8.24
C LYS A 160 -0.61 -9.57 -7.66
N TYR A 161 -0.54 -8.49 -8.42
CA TYR A 161 -0.95 -7.15 -7.99
C TYR A 161 -2.19 -6.73 -8.77
N TYR A 162 -3.14 -6.14 -8.06
CA TYR A 162 -4.47 -5.85 -8.59
C TYR A 162 -4.89 -4.44 -8.19
N LEU A 163 -5.62 -3.79 -9.09
CA LEU A 163 -6.37 -2.56 -8.83
C LEU A 163 -7.86 -2.86 -8.89
N GLY A 164 -8.68 -2.10 -8.18
CA GLY A 164 -10.10 -2.38 -8.14
C GLY A 164 -10.88 -1.41 -7.29
N GLN A 165 -12.09 -1.83 -6.91
CA GLN A 165 -13.04 -1.02 -6.16
C GLN A 165 -13.80 -1.89 -5.17
N VAL A 166 -14.36 -1.24 -4.15
CA VAL A 166 -15.42 -1.78 -3.30
C VAL A 166 -16.74 -1.65 -4.07
N LEU A 167 -17.47 -2.73 -4.26
CA LEU A 167 -18.67 -2.74 -5.12
C LEU A 167 -19.77 -1.77 -4.67
N SER A 168 -19.87 -1.51 -3.36
CA SER A 168 -20.84 -0.57 -2.79
C SER A 168 -20.36 0.88 -2.80
N ASP A 169 -19.14 1.16 -3.27
CA ASP A 169 -18.53 2.49 -3.27
C ASP A 169 -17.78 2.70 -4.61
N PRO A 170 -18.45 3.22 -5.64
CA PRO A 170 -17.86 3.42 -6.97
C PRO A 170 -16.66 4.38 -6.99
N ASP A 171 -16.59 5.29 -6.02
CA ASP A 171 -15.51 6.26 -5.88
C ASP A 171 -14.34 5.71 -5.05
N SER A 172 -14.38 4.44 -4.65
CA SER A 172 -13.28 3.78 -3.94
C SER A 172 -12.13 3.43 -4.87
N LEU A 173 -10.95 3.25 -4.28
CA LEU A 173 -9.75 2.74 -4.93
C LEU A 173 -9.16 1.63 -4.07
N VAL A 174 -9.01 0.44 -4.65
CA VAL A 174 -8.39 -0.70 -3.99
C VAL A 174 -7.13 -1.08 -4.75
N ALA A 175 -5.99 -1.12 -4.06
CA ALA A 175 -4.71 -1.50 -4.63
C ALA A 175 -4.06 -2.56 -3.74
N LEU A 176 -4.16 -3.82 -4.15
CA LEU A 176 -3.78 -4.97 -3.33
C LEU A 176 -2.91 -5.95 -4.09
N ARG A 177 -1.99 -6.58 -3.38
CA ARG A 177 -1.47 -7.90 -3.75
C ARG A 177 -2.54 -8.95 -3.43
N GLY A 178 -2.92 -9.77 -4.41
CA GLY A 178 -3.98 -10.78 -4.30
C GLY A 178 -3.45 -12.20 -4.57
N ASP A 179 -3.58 -13.10 -3.58
CA ASP A 179 -3.49 -14.56 -3.71
C ASP A 179 -4.04 -15.26 -2.46
N THR A 180 -3.17 -15.83 -1.63
CA THR A 180 -3.41 -16.42 -0.32
C THR A 180 -3.41 -15.36 0.79
N SER A 181 -2.78 -14.21 0.56
CA SER A 181 -2.74 -13.11 1.53
C SER A 181 -2.84 -11.75 0.86
N LEU A 182 -3.82 -10.95 1.29
CA LEU A 182 -3.97 -9.56 0.90
C LEU A 182 -2.92 -8.66 1.55
N MET A 183 -2.35 -7.74 0.77
CA MET A 183 -1.47 -6.69 1.27
C MET A 183 -1.64 -5.44 0.40
N GLY A 184 -1.86 -4.27 1.01
CA GLY A 184 -1.94 -3.00 0.29
C GLY A 184 -2.96 -2.04 0.91
N MET A 185 -3.64 -1.26 0.07
CA MET A 185 -4.51 -0.15 0.46
C MET A 185 -5.94 -0.33 -0.07
N ILE A 186 -6.92 0.07 0.75
CA ILE A 186 -8.33 0.21 0.40
C ILE A 186 -8.74 1.64 0.77
N ARG A 187 -8.86 2.52 -0.22
CA ARG A 187 -9.44 3.85 -0.06
C ARG A 187 -10.93 3.78 -0.37
N THR A 188 -11.76 4.21 0.56
CA THR A 188 -13.20 4.40 0.38
C THR A 188 -13.54 5.88 0.40
N SER A 189 -14.79 6.23 0.16
CA SER A 189 -15.34 7.58 0.37
C SER A 189 -15.29 8.05 1.83
N ARG A 190 -15.10 7.13 2.80
CA ARG A 190 -15.16 7.41 4.24
C ARG A 190 -13.83 7.31 4.96
N GLU A 191 -12.87 6.55 4.42
CA GLU A 191 -11.59 6.30 5.07
C GLU A 191 -10.57 5.64 4.12
N THR A 192 -9.30 5.76 4.49
CA THR A 192 -8.19 5.04 3.85
C THR A 192 -7.67 3.98 4.81
N LEU A 193 -7.74 2.72 4.37
CA LEU A 193 -7.34 1.54 5.14
C LEU A 193 -6.12 0.88 4.53
N PHE A 194 -5.25 0.36 5.38
CA PHE A 194 -4.15 -0.52 5.00
C PHE A 194 -4.37 -1.91 5.55
N ILE A 195 -4.12 -2.93 4.73
CA ILE A 195 -4.28 -4.34 5.08
C ILE A 195 -2.97 -5.09 4.85
N GLN A 196 -2.61 -5.97 5.79
CA GLN A 196 -1.46 -6.86 5.66
C GLN A 196 -1.63 -8.14 6.49
N PRO A 197 -1.04 -9.26 6.08
CA PRO A 197 -1.19 -10.53 6.79
C PRO A 197 -0.47 -10.50 8.13
N LEU A 198 -1.05 -11.18 9.13
CA LEU A 198 -0.38 -11.38 10.41
C LEU A 198 0.79 -12.38 10.31
N SER A 199 1.76 -12.24 11.21
CA SER A 199 2.85 -13.20 11.39
C SER A 199 2.28 -14.53 11.87
N THR A 200 2.94 -15.64 11.56
CA THR A 200 2.43 -16.99 11.88
C THR A 200 2.11 -17.16 13.37
N HIS A 201 2.87 -16.53 14.27
CA HIS A 201 2.59 -16.59 15.71
C HIS A 201 1.33 -15.79 16.09
N LEU A 202 1.17 -14.58 15.57
CA LEU A 202 0.00 -13.73 15.83
C LEU A 202 -1.26 -14.31 15.20
N ALA A 203 -1.15 -14.81 13.97
CA ALA A 203 -2.24 -15.48 13.27
C ALA A 203 -2.82 -16.63 14.10
N ARG A 204 -1.99 -17.46 14.73
CA ARG A 204 -2.44 -18.57 15.59
C ARG A 204 -3.33 -18.15 16.76
N ARG A 205 -3.21 -16.89 17.22
CA ARG A 205 -3.97 -16.38 18.37
C ARG A 205 -5.39 -15.95 18.00
N VAL A 206 -5.60 -15.56 16.75
CA VAL A 206 -6.88 -15.00 16.26
C VAL A 206 -7.55 -15.84 15.18
N ARG A 207 -6.85 -16.86 14.68
CA ARG A 207 -7.32 -17.72 13.60
C ARG A 207 -8.51 -18.55 14.07
N ARG A 208 -9.66 -18.28 13.47
CA ARG A 208 -10.92 -18.99 13.76
C ARG A 208 -11.09 -20.28 12.96
N ASN A 209 -10.41 -20.44 11.83
CA ASN A 209 -10.50 -21.65 11.01
C ASN A 209 -9.17 -22.00 10.32
N ALA A 210 -9.04 -23.25 9.86
CA ALA A 210 -7.77 -23.75 9.35
C ALA A 210 -7.34 -23.16 7.99
N TYR A 211 -8.25 -22.47 7.32
CA TYR A 211 -8.11 -22.04 5.93
C TYR A 211 -8.06 -20.52 5.78
N SER A 212 -8.29 -19.76 6.86
CA SER A 212 -8.21 -18.31 6.86
C SER A 212 -6.81 -17.86 7.24
N THR A 213 -6.32 -16.89 6.47
CA THR A 213 -5.15 -16.09 6.84
C THR A 213 -5.70 -14.82 7.47
N PRO A 214 -5.52 -14.60 8.78
CA PRO A 214 -5.95 -13.36 9.40
C PRO A 214 -5.03 -12.20 9.00
N HIS A 215 -5.63 -11.04 8.83
CA HIS A 215 -5.02 -9.79 8.41
C HIS A 215 -5.24 -8.73 9.46
N LEU A 216 -4.23 -7.90 9.63
CA LEU A 216 -4.34 -6.65 10.37
C LEU A 216 -4.76 -5.56 9.39
N ILE A 217 -5.80 -4.82 9.77
CA ILE A 217 -6.33 -3.68 9.02
C ILE A 217 -6.22 -2.46 9.92
N TYR A 218 -5.60 -1.39 9.44
CA TYR A 218 -5.41 -0.18 10.22
C TYR A 218 -5.67 1.07 9.39
N ARG A 219 -6.03 2.14 10.07
CA ARG A 219 -6.18 3.48 9.50
C ARG A 219 -4.85 4.21 9.54
N ILE A 220 -4.65 5.18 8.65
CA ILE A 220 -3.59 6.16 8.81
C ILE A 220 -3.87 6.89 10.13
N PRO A 221 -3.01 6.78 11.16
CA PRO A 221 -3.18 7.60 12.35
C PRO A 221 -3.10 9.07 11.94
N THR A 222 -3.96 9.91 12.51
CA THR A 222 -3.74 11.37 12.58
C THR A 222 -2.53 11.62 13.48
N GLN A 223 -1.32 11.28 13.04
CA GLN A 223 -0.10 11.40 13.84
C GLN A 223 0.66 12.69 13.51
N GLU A 224 1.43 13.14 14.51
CA GLU A 224 2.35 14.30 14.54
C GLU A 224 2.87 14.71 13.17
N ALA A 225 2.92 16.03 12.89
CA ALA A 225 3.29 16.60 11.59
C ALA A 225 4.60 16.00 11.00
N VAL A 226 4.44 14.92 10.24
CA VAL A 226 5.48 14.29 9.43
C VAL A 226 5.47 15.03 8.11
N SER A 227 6.56 15.69 7.75
CA SER A 227 6.63 16.53 6.55
C SER A 227 7.55 15.93 5.50
N CYS A 228 7.26 16.23 4.25
CA CYS A 228 8.21 16.02 3.16
C CYS A 228 8.77 17.34 2.67
N GLU A 229 10.00 17.30 2.19
CA GLU A 229 10.71 18.46 1.71
C GLU A 229 10.77 18.44 0.19
N MET A 230 10.86 19.62 -0.40
CA MET A 230 11.06 19.76 -1.83
C MET A 230 12.24 20.71 -2.06
N GLN A 231 13.23 20.27 -2.85
CA GLN A 231 14.27 21.16 -3.35
C GLN A 231 13.85 21.74 -4.70
N SER A 232 13.85 23.07 -4.78
CA SER A 232 13.70 23.79 -6.05
C SER A 232 15.08 24.19 -6.56
N THR A 233 15.41 23.82 -7.79
CA THR A 233 16.53 24.41 -8.51
C THR A 233 16.11 25.83 -8.92
N GLY A 234 16.53 26.84 -8.16
CA GLY A 234 16.02 28.21 -8.27
C GLY A 234 16.03 28.84 -9.67
N LYS A 235 15.08 29.78 -9.87
CA LYS A 235 14.92 30.78 -10.95
C LYS A 235 14.56 30.34 -12.38
N ASP A 236 14.23 29.08 -12.66
CA ASP A 236 13.53 28.69 -13.91
C ASP A 236 12.06 28.25 -13.66
N ARG A 237 11.43 28.83 -12.63
CA ARG A 237 10.01 28.67 -12.29
C ARG A 237 9.11 29.35 -13.33
N ILE A 238 8.99 28.79 -14.54
CA ILE A 238 8.11 29.30 -15.63
C ILE A 238 8.76 30.43 -16.47
N LYS A 239 9.95 30.20 -17.04
CA LYS A 239 10.41 30.97 -18.23
C LYS A 239 10.98 30.13 -19.38
N ARG A 240 10.91 28.79 -19.34
CA ARG A 240 11.51 27.94 -20.40
C ARG A 240 10.69 26.71 -20.83
N SER A 241 9.40 26.89 -21.13
CA SER A 241 8.68 25.93 -21.99
C SER A 241 8.02 26.57 -23.23
N THR A 242 7.97 27.90 -23.35
CA THR A 242 7.41 28.58 -24.54
C THR A 242 8.30 28.47 -25.78
N LEU A 243 9.58 28.10 -25.65
CA LEU A 243 10.53 28.13 -26.78
C LEU A 243 10.69 26.81 -27.55
N TYR A 244 10.05 25.72 -27.13
CA TYR A 244 10.07 24.47 -27.92
C TYR A 244 8.78 23.67 -27.74
N ARG A 245 7.63 24.33 -27.90
CA ARG A 245 6.39 23.63 -28.28
C ARG A 245 6.48 23.27 -29.77
N LYS A 246 7.43 22.41 -30.14
CA LYS A 246 7.22 21.55 -31.31
C LYS A 246 6.15 20.58 -30.83
N THR A 247 4.91 20.90 -31.18
CA THR A 247 3.72 20.06 -31.06
C THR A 247 4.07 18.66 -31.58
N ARG A 248 4.65 17.82 -30.71
CA ARG A 248 4.50 16.38 -30.85
C ARG A 248 3.02 16.17 -30.60
N GLU A 249 2.35 15.56 -31.58
CA GLU A 249 0.94 15.24 -31.51
C GLU A 249 0.60 14.76 -30.11
N VAL A 250 -0.35 15.46 -29.46
CA VAL A 250 -0.92 15.00 -28.21
C VAL A 250 -1.41 13.60 -28.49
N ASN A 251 -0.70 12.60 -27.98
CA ASN A 251 -1.11 11.22 -28.12
C ASN A 251 -2.52 11.15 -27.53
N GLN A 252 -3.53 10.95 -28.40
CA GLN A 252 -4.95 11.14 -28.08
C GLN A 252 -5.47 10.15 -27.04
N ASN A 253 -4.61 9.24 -26.58
CA ASN A 253 -4.97 8.06 -25.81
C ASN A 253 -5.36 8.34 -24.34
N GLY A 254 -5.38 9.59 -23.86
CA GLY A 254 -5.84 9.90 -22.50
C GLY A 254 -5.00 9.26 -21.38
N TYR A 255 -3.80 8.78 -21.69
CA TYR A 255 -2.86 8.25 -20.71
C TYR A 255 -1.38 8.46 -21.11
N LYS A 256 -0.48 8.36 -20.13
CA LYS A 256 0.98 8.33 -20.25
C LYS A 256 1.54 7.13 -19.48
N PHE A 257 2.75 6.70 -19.82
CA PHE A 257 3.52 5.75 -19.02
C PHE A 257 4.60 6.50 -18.23
N LEU A 258 4.88 6.03 -17.02
CA LEU A 258 5.98 6.51 -16.19
C LEU A 258 6.79 5.30 -15.73
N GLU A 259 7.99 5.17 -16.25
CA GLU A 259 8.91 4.08 -15.94
C GLU A 259 9.69 4.38 -14.65
N GLY A 260 9.50 3.55 -13.64
CA GLY A 260 10.06 3.73 -12.30
C GLY A 260 11.10 2.69 -11.93
N ALA A 261 12.21 3.14 -11.34
CA ALA A 261 13.16 2.29 -10.64
C ALA A 261 12.97 2.37 -9.13
N LEU A 262 12.90 1.22 -8.45
CA LEU A 262 12.80 1.13 -7.00
C LEU A 262 14.13 0.68 -6.42
N ILE A 263 14.77 1.54 -5.63
CA ILE A 263 16.13 1.31 -5.11
C ILE A 263 16.07 1.21 -3.59
N VAL A 264 16.67 0.16 -3.02
CA VAL A 264 16.67 -0.08 -1.58
C VAL A 264 18.06 -0.49 -1.07
N PRO A 265 18.44 -0.15 0.17
CA PRO A 265 19.64 -0.70 0.79
C PRO A 265 19.43 -2.16 1.24
N LYS A 266 20.50 -2.93 1.43
CA LYS A 266 20.47 -4.29 2.02
C LYS A 266 19.67 -4.37 3.33
N SER A 267 19.65 -3.30 4.13
CA SER A 267 18.87 -3.27 5.37
C SER A 267 17.35 -3.35 5.17
N TYR A 268 16.84 -2.99 3.99
CA TYR A 268 15.42 -3.16 3.63
C TYR A 268 15.11 -4.65 3.41
N GLU A 269 15.96 -5.37 2.68
CA GLU A 269 15.89 -6.82 2.51
C GLU A 269 15.94 -7.53 3.87
N GLN A 270 16.82 -7.10 4.78
CA GLN A 270 16.90 -7.64 6.14
C GLN A 270 15.62 -7.42 6.98
N LYS A 271 14.91 -6.30 6.78
CA LYS A 271 13.67 -5.98 7.51
C LYS A 271 12.51 -6.88 7.06
N TYR A 272 12.35 -7.06 5.74
CA TYR A 272 11.20 -7.78 5.17
C TYR A 272 11.49 -9.26 4.90
N GLY A 273 12.76 -9.66 4.87
CA GLY A 273 13.23 -10.99 4.50
C GLY A 273 13.58 -11.09 3.02
N THR A 274 14.61 -11.87 2.71
CA THR A 274 15.18 -12.04 1.36
C THR A 274 14.14 -12.45 0.31
N ASP A 275 13.17 -13.28 0.68
CA ASP A 275 12.16 -13.77 -0.28
C ASP A 275 10.94 -12.84 -0.42
N LYS A 276 10.78 -11.86 0.49
CA LYS A 276 9.54 -11.08 0.62
C LYS A 276 9.71 -9.59 0.37
N PHE A 277 10.93 -9.03 0.51
CA PHE A 277 11.12 -7.59 0.38
C PHE A 277 10.63 -7.04 -0.97
N ALA A 278 10.94 -7.72 -2.09
CA ALA A 278 10.50 -7.32 -3.41
C ALA A 278 8.98 -7.39 -3.55
N THR A 279 8.35 -8.35 -2.86
CA THR A 279 6.89 -8.49 -2.82
C THR A 279 6.23 -7.28 -2.16
N VAL A 280 6.80 -6.80 -1.05
CA VAL A 280 6.33 -5.60 -0.33
C VAL A 280 6.58 -4.34 -1.15
N LEU A 281 7.76 -4.24 -1.77
CA LEU A 281 8.15 -3.10 -2.59
C LEU A 281 7.23 -2.93 -3.82
N LEU A 282 6.87 -4.03 -4.48
CA LEU A 282 5.90 -4.04 -5.56
C LEU A 282 4.45 -3.80 -5.08
N ALA A 283 4.11 -4.16 -3.84
CA ALA A 283 2.81 -3.79 -3.26
C ALA A 283 2.72 -2.27 -3.05
N ILE A 284 3.81 -1.65 -2.57
CA ILE A 284 3.96 -0.19 -2.50
C ILE A 284 3.83 0.44 -3.89
N ALA A 285 4.53 -0.09 -4.88
CA ALA A 285 4.42 0.38 -6.27
C ALA A 285 3.01 0.25 -6.84
N ASN A 286 2.29 -0.83 -6.51
CA ASN A 286 0.91 -1.01 -6.94
C ASN A 286 -0.05 0.01 -6.30
N MET A 287 0.19 0.39 -5.03
CA MET A 287 -0.56 1.46 -4.38
C MET A 287 -0.31 2.81 -5.04
N VAL A 288 0.95 3.13 -5.37
CA VAL A 288 1.32 4.32 -6.16
C VAL A 288 0.62 4.29 -7.51
N ALA A 289 0.70 3.17 -8.25
CA ALA A 289 0.00 3.01 -9.52
C ALA A 289 -1.50 3.27 -9.38
N GLY A 290 -2.14 2.78 -8.31
CA GLY A 290 -3.53 3.08 -8.00
C GLY A 290 -3.82 4.57 -7.83
N MET A 291 -3.00 5.30 -7.07
CA MET A 291 -3.15 6.75 -6.86
C MET A 291 -3.05 7.54 -8.18
N TYR A 292 -2.22 7.09 -9.11
CA TYR A 292 -2.10 7.68 -10.45
C TYR A 292 -3.20 7.26 -11.44
N GLN A 293 -4.07 6.33 -11.04
CA GLN A 293 -5.29 5.96 -11.76
C GLN A 293 -6.54 6.59 -11.14
N ASP A 294 -6.44 7.13 -9.93
CA ASP A 294 -7.56 7.72 -9.20
C ASP A 294 -8.27 8.81 -10.05
N PRO A 295 -9.61 8.93 -10.01
CA PRO A 295 -10.33 9.98 -10.73
C PRO A 295 -9.81 11.39 -10.45
N SER A 296 -9.32 11.63 -9.23
CA SER A 296 -8.83 12.92 -8.79
C SER A 296 -7.59 13.43 -9.52
N ILE A 297 -6.82 12.58 -10.21
CA ILE A 297 -5.65 13.02 -10.99
C ILE A 297 -6.04 13.81 -12.26
N GLY A 298 -7.27 13.65 -12.73
CA GLY A 298 -7.79 14.26 -13.96
C GLY A 298 -8.00 13.27 -15.11
N LYS A 299 -8.15 13.82 -16.33
CA LYS A 299 -8.53 13.08 -17.54
C LYS A 299 -7.40 12.20 -18.07
N ILE A 300 -6.18 12.73 -18.13
CA ILE A 300 -4.98 12.01 -18.56
C ILE A 300 -4.47 11.19 -17.38
N LYS A 301 -4.46 9.86 -17.53
CA LYS A 301 -3.96 8.93 -16.49
C LYS A 301 -2.46 8.64 -16.65
N VAL A 302 -1.81 8.22 -15.57
CA VAL A 302 -0.40 7.79 -15.62
C VAL A 302 -0.29 6.32 -15.21
N TYR A 303 0.16 5.47 -16.13
CA TYR A 303 0.51 4.08 -15.84
C TYR A 303 1.92 4.04 -15.26
N TYR A 304 2.02 3.83 -13.95
CA TYR A 304 3.30 3.62 -13.28
C TYR A 304 3.80 2.20 -13.50
N VAL A 305 4.95 2.06 -14.17
CA VAL A 305 5.55 0.79 -14.58
C VAL A 305 6.88 0.61 -13.87
N VAL A 306 7.05 -0.44 -13.08
CA VAL A 306 8.33 -0.78 -12.47
C VAL A 306 9.20 -1.50 -13.49
N THR A 307 10.26 -0.84 -13.93
CA THR A 307 11.24 -1.39 -14.90
C THR A 307 12.47 -1.96 -14.21
N LYS A 308 12.81 -1.49 -13.00
CA LYS A 308 14.00 -1.95 -12.28
C LYS A 308 13.79 -1.99 -10.77
N ILE A 309 14.29 -3.06 -10.13
CA ILE A 309 14.43 -3.13 -8.67
C ILE A 309 15.91 -3.31 -8.36
N VAL A 310 16.46 -2.43 -7.52
CA VAL A 310 17.89 -2.45 -7.15
C VAL A 310 18.05 -2.61 -5.65
N VAL A 311 18.88 -3.58 -5.25
CA VAL A 311 19.38 -3.73 -3.88
C VAL A 311 20.83 -3.27 -3.81
N MET A 312 21.07 -2.19 -3.07
CA MET A 312 22.41 -1.66 -2.81
C MET A 312 23.02 -2.36 -1.60
N GLU A 313 24.07 -3.15 -1.80
CA GLU A 313 24.71 -3.88 -0.70
C GLU A 313 25.41 -2.93 0.28
N SER A 314 26.01 -1.85 -0.24
CA SER A 314 26.62 -0.79 0.54
C SER A 314 26.42 0.57 -0.11
N THR A 315 25.58 1.41 0.50
CA THR A 315 25.37 2.79 0.04
C THR A 315 26.65 3.62 0.09
N VAL A 316 27.53 3.35 1.08
CA VAL A 316 28.81 4.03 1.21
C VAL A 316 29.72 3.70 0.02
N LYS A 317 29.85 2.42 -0.33
CA LYS A 317 30.73 2.00 -1.44
C LYS A 317 30.18 2.36 -2.82
N LEU A 318 28.85 2.37 -2.98
CA LEU A 318 28.20 2.56 -4.28
C LEU A 318 27.87 4.02 -4.57
N ALA A 319 27.35 4.75 -3.59
CA ALA A 319 26.86 6.12 -3.75
C ALA A 319 27.47 7.09 -2.73
N ASN A 320 28.53 6.72 -2.00
CA ASN A 320 29.27 7.67 -1.14
C ASN A 320 28.40 8.42 -0.09
N PHE A 321 27.44 7.72 0.52
CA PHE A 321 26.71 8.23 1.68
C PHE A 321 26.43 7.15 2.74
N SER A 322 26.36 7.58 3.99
CA SER A 322 26.07 6.78 5.17
C SER A 322 24.61 6.97 5.64
N LYS A 323 24.15 6.07 6.51
CA LYS A 323 22.82 6.14 7.14
C LYS A 323 22.58 7.45 7.91
N ILE A 324 23.62 8.06 8.46
CA ILE A 324 23.54 9.28 9.29
C ILE A 324 23.55 10.60 8.49
N ASP A 325 23.84 10.55 7.19
CA ASP A 325 23.90 11.76 6.36
C ASP A 325 22.51 12.42 6.22
N SER A 326 22.46 13.72 5.91
CA SER A 326 21.17 14.41 5.67
C SER A 326 20.43 13.85 4.45
N ASN A 327 19.09 13.99 4.41
CA ASN A 327 18.30 13.58 3.25
C ASN A 327 18.75 14.29 1.97
N SER A 328 19.13 15.57 2.07
CA SER A 328 19.72 16.32 0.95
C SER A 328 21.00 15.69 0.40
N LYS A 329 21.93 15.26 1.27
CA LYS A 329 23.16 14.57 0.84
C LYS A 329 22.84 13.21 0.24
N LYS A 330 21.92 12.44 0.83
CA LYS A 330 21.46 11.15 0.29
C LYS A 330 20.88 11.32 -1.12
N LEU A 331 19.97 12.28 -1.32
CA LEU A 331 19.36 12.57 -2.62
C LEU A 331 20.41 13.01 -3.64
N THR A 332 21.27 13.97 -3.28
CA THR A 332 22.37 14.44 -4.16
C THR A 332 23.24 13.29 -4.65
N GLN A 333 23.61 12.38 -3.75
CA GLN A 333 24.46 11.24 -4.10
C GLN A 333 23.71 10.17 -4.90
N MET A 334 22.43 9.92 -4.58
CA MET A 334 21.58 9.03 -5.37
C MET A 334 21.38 9.55 -6.79
N LEU A 335 21.20 10.86 -6.98
CA LEU A 335 21.11 11.47 -8.31
C LEU A 335 22.41 11.27 -9.11
N LYS A 336 23.58 11.40 -8.47
CA LYS A 336 24.86 11.10 -9.13
C LYS A 336 24.98 9.63 -9.56
N TRP A 337 24.44 8.70 -8.77
CA TRP A 337 24.56 7.27 -9.01
C TRP A 337 23.49 6.72 -9.96
N ALA A 338 22.22 7.02 -9.71
CA ALA A 338 21.05 6.53 -10.46
C ALA A 338 20.65 7.46 -11.62
N GLY A 339 20.83 8.77 -11.45
CA GLY A 339 20.41 9.78 -12.42
C GLY A 339 20.92 9.58 -13.85
N PRO A 340 22.16 9.10 -14.11
CA PRO A 340 22.61 8.80 -15.47
C PRO A 340 21.69 7.83 -16.23
N SER A 341 21.01 6.91 -15.52
CA SER A 341 20.10 5.97 -16.17
C SER A 341 18.82 6.63 -16.67
N THR A 342 18.40 7.76 -16.07
CA THR A 342 17.20 8.49 -16.51
C THR A 342 17.42 9.36 -17.74
N LEU A 343 18.67 9.48 -18.19
CA LEU A 343 19.08 10.24 -19.37
C LEU A 343 19.41 9.33 -20.55
N LYS A 344 19.32 8.01 -20.36
CA LYS A 344 19.52 7.03 -21.42
C LYS A 344 18.40 7.13 -22.46
N SER A 345 18.62 6.50 -23.60
CA SER A 345 17.56 6.38 -24.62
C SER A 345 16.40 5.55 -24.07
N ILE A 346 15.17 5.86 -24.46
CA ILE A 346 13.97 5.06 -24.09
C ILE A 346 14.08 3.58 -24.53
N ASN A 347 14.94 3.28 -25.50
CA ASN A 347 15.17 1.90 -25.95
C ASN A 347 16.31 1.19 -25.17
N ASP A 348 17.02 1.89 -24.28
CA ASP A 348 18.05 1.29 -23.44
C ASP A 348 17.39 0.49 -22.31
N PRO A 349 17.75 -0.79 -22.10
CA PRO A 349 17.15 -1.62 -21.06
C PRO A 349 17.41 -1.13 -19.63
N ASP A 350 18.38 -0.24 -19.42
CA ASP A 350 18.62 0.40 -18.13
C ASP A 350 17.85 1.71 -17.94
N HIS A 351 17.13 2.19 -18.95
CA HIS A 351 16.36 3.43 -18.86
C HIS A 351 15.20 3.30 -17.87
N TYR A 352 14.94 4.40 -17.18
CA TYR A 352 13.73 4.64 -16.39
C TYR A 352 13.53 6.15 -16.26
N ASP A 353 12.29 6.61 -16.21
CA ASP A 353 11.96 8.04 -16.16
C ASP A 353 12.23 8.65 -14.77
N VAL A 354 12.09 7.86 -13.70
CA VAL A 354 12.26 8.29 -12.31
C VAL A 354 12.77 7.15 -11.42
N PHE A 355 13.57 7.45 -10.40
CA PHE A 355 13.88 6.50 -9.33
C PHE A 355 13.32 6.93 -7.97
N SER A 356 12.98 5.94 -7.15
CA SER A 356 12.64 6.14 -5.74
C SER A 356 13.55 5.29 -4.86
N TYR A 357 14.40 5.97 -4.08
CA TYR A 357 15.20 5.31 -3.05
C TYR A 357 14.41 5.20 -1.75
N VAL A 358 14.22 3.98 -1.25
CA VAL A 358 13.41 3.72 -0.04
C VAL A 358 14.29 3.15 1.07
N SER A 359 14.30 3.81 2.23
CA SER A 359 15.11 3.37 3.37
C SER A 359 14.59 3.90 4.70
N LYS A 360 14.67 3.08 5.76
CA LYS A 360 14.34 3.49 7.13
C LYS A 360 15.23 4.61 7.69
N TYR A 361 16.34 4.90 7.01
CA TYR A 361 17.31 5.93 7.41
C TYR A 361 17.08 7.27 6.68
N VAL A 362 16.01 7.40 5.90
CA VAL A 362 15.51 8.69 5.39
C VAL A 362 14.54 9.27 6.42
N LEU A 363 14.99 9.40 7.67
CA LEU A 363 14.24 9.99 8.76
C LEU A 363 15.16 10.99 9.43
N THR A 364 14.97 12.28 9.15
CA THR A 364 15.73 13.35 9.81
C THR A 364 14.83 14.08 10.80
N LEU A 365 15.35 14.30 12.00
CA LEU A 365 14.74 15.17 13.00
C LEU A 365 15.36 16.55 12.80
N ASP A 366 14.56 17.52 12.38
CA ASP A 366 14.92 18.93 12.52
C ASP A 366 14.30 19.44 13.82
N SER A 367 15.14 19.90 14.75
CA SER A 367 14.71 20.62 15.95
C SER A 367 14.94 22.10 15.70
N ARG A 368 13.90 22.83 15.29
CA ARG A 368 13.94 24.30 15.27
C ARG A 368 13.51 24.82 16.64
N MET A 369 14.44 25.41 17.39
CA MET A 369 14.11 26.19 18.59
C MET A 369 13.60 27.55 18.14
N ASN A 370 12.32 27.84 18.41
CA ASN A 370 11.82 29.20 18.40
C ASN A 370 11.01 29.40 19.68
N ILE A 371 11.49 30.28 20.56
CA ILE A 371 10.82 30.82 21.76
C ILE A 371 10.00 29.76 22.53
N ASN A 372 10.64 29.08 23.49
CA ASN A 372 10.04 28.16 24.48
C ASN A 372 9.24 26.93 23.96
N ILE A 373 9.22 26.64 22.65
CA ILE A 373 8.59 25.42 22.12
C ILE A 373 9.60 24.67 21.22
N ILE A 374 9.92 23.42 21.57
CA ILE A 374 10.67 22.51 20.70
C ILE A 374 9.68 21.92 19.69
N PHE A 375 9.64 22.44 18.46
CA PHE A 375 8.99 21.76 17.35
C PHE A 375 9.98 20.78 16.72
N ILE A 376 9.77 19.48 16.93
CA ILE A 376 10.52 18.42 16.24
C ILE A 376 9.78 18.12 14.94
N ARG A 377 10.27 18.64 13.81
CA ARG A 377 9.76 18.24 12.48
C ARG A 377 10.51 17.00 12.01
N ARG A 378 9.76 15.97 11.61
CA ARG A 378 10.32 14.77 10.99
C ARG A 378 10.22 14.92 9.49
N HIS A 379 11.37 15.06 8.82
CA HIS A 379 11.44 15.02 7.37
C HIS A 379 11.67 13.59 6.91
N VAL A 380 10.70 13.08 6.15
CA VAL A 380 10.62 11.64 5.80
C VAL A 380 10.71 11.39 4.31
N CYS A 381 10.55 12.42 3.49
CA CYS A 381 10.82 12.33 2.07
C CYS A 381 11.37 13.63 1.51
N LEU A 382 12.09 13.51 0.39
CA LEU A 382 12.72 14.61 -0.31
C LEU A 382 12.91 14.31 -1.81
N ALA A 383 12.50 15.27 -2.64
CA ALA A 383 12.60 15.24 -4.09
C ALA A 383 13.19 16.55 -4.62
N ILE A 384 13.74 16.47 -5.83
CA ILE A 384 13.93 17.66 -6.66
C ILE A 384 12.69 17.84 -7.53
N ALA A 385 12.08 19.01 -7.41
CA ALA A 385 10.92 19.37 -8.21
C ALA A 385 11.28 19.53 -9.69
N ASN A 386 10.31 19.28 -10.56
CA ASN A 386 10.32 19.75 -11.96
C ASN A 386 11.43 19.15 -12.84
N GLN A 387 11.86 17.92 -12.56
CA GLN A 387 12.98 17.30 -13.27
C GLN A 387 12.55 16.34 -14.39
N ILE A 388 11.36 15.74 -14.34
CA ILE A 388 10.92 14.82 -15.40
C ILE A 388 10.85 15.57 -16.73
N CYS A 389 11.53 15.02 -17.75
CA CYS A 389 11.73 15.62 -19.07
C CYS A 389 12.53 16.95 -19.08
N SER A 390 13.25 17.31 -18.00
CA SER A 390 14.10 18.50 -17.97
C SER A 390 15.39 18.28 -18.79
N LYS A 391 15.81 19.31 -19.52
CA LYS A 391 17.10 19.30 -20.26
C LYS A 391 18.31 19.48 -19.32
N ALA A 392 18.09 19.74 -18.04
CA ALA A 392 19.12 20.14 -17.08
C ALA A 392 19.95 18.97 -16.52
N GLY A 393 19.61 17.72 -16.86
CA GLY A 393 20.56 16.60 -16.83
C GLY A 393 21.06 16.14 -15.45
N ALA A 394 20.38 16.49 -14.35
CA ALA A 394 20.78 16.05 -13.00
C ALA A 394 20.20 14.68 -12.61
N GLY A 395 19.38 14.07 -13.47
CA GLY A 395 18.62 12.85 -13.17
C GLY A 395 17.30 13.12 -12.45
N ASN A 396 16.40 12.14 -12.48
CA ASN A 396 15.07 12.24 -11.87
C ASN A 396 14.90 11.24 -10.73
N GLY A 397 14.68 11.73 -9.52
CA GLY A 397 14.34 10.84 -8.43
C GLY A 397 14.12 11.51 -7.09
N ASN A 398 13.87 10.64 -6.11
CA ASN A 398 13.47 11.01 -4.77
C ASN A 398 13.99 10.00 -3.73
N VAL A 399 14.05 10.44 -2.47
CA VAL A 399 14.38 9.60 -1.31
C VAL A 399 13.19 9.55 -0.36
N ASN A 400 12.86 8.36 0.15
CA ASN A 400 11.66 8.11 0.94
C ASN A 400 11.97 7.27 2.18
N ALA A 401 11.34 7.61 3.29
CA ALA A 401 11.32 6.81 4.50
C ALA A 401 10.51 5.54 4.28
N ASP A 402 11.11 4.41 4.67
CA ASP A 402 10.38 3.16 4.83
C ASP A 402 9.59 3.16 6.14
N VAL A 403 8.30 3.47 6.03
CA VAL A 403 7.31 3.47 7.13
C VAL A 403 6.27 2.36 6.95
N GLY A 404 6.62 1.28 6.26
CA GLY A 404 5.67 0.22 5.90
C GLY A 404 4.85 0.56 4.67
N LEU A 405 3.59 0.12 4.62
CA LEU A 405 2.72 0.32 3.44
C LEU A 405 2.44 1.80 3.13
N GLN A 406 2.46 2.66 4.15
CA GLN A 406 2.28 4.11 4.00
C GLN A 406 3.40 4.77 3.18
N THR A 407 4.54 4.10 2.98
CA THR A 407 5.61 4.55 2.07
C THR A 407 5.08 4.84 0.66
N ALA A 408 3.97 4.21 0.24
CA ALA A 408 3.34 4.52 -1.04
C ALA A 408 2.86 5.97 -1.15
N LEU A 409 2.40 6.58 -0.05
CA LEU A 409 2.00 7.99 -0.03
C LEU A 409 3.20 8.90 -0.26
N HIS A 410 4.32 8.62 0.43
CA HIS A 410 5.58 9.32 0.20
C HIS A 410 6.02 9.20 -1.26
N VAL A 411 6.11 7.97 -1.79
CA VAL A 411 6.58 7.76 -3.17
C VAL A 411 5.66 8.46 -4.18
N ALA A 412 4.34 8.42 -3.99
CA ALA A 412 3.40 9.10 -4.88
C ALA A 412 3.55 10.62 -4.83
N HIS A 413 3.66 11.20 -3.62
CA HIS A 413 3.89 12.63 -3.38
C HIS A 413 5.19 13.10 -4.03
N GLU A 414 6.29 12.39 -3.80
CA GLU A 414 7.61 12.76 -4.32
C GLU A 414 7.70 12.64 -5.85
N ILE A 415 7.06 11.62 -6.43
CA ILE A 415 6.90 11.54 -7.89
C ILE A 415 6.04 12.72 -8.38
N GLY A 416 5.05 13.16 -7.60
CA GLY A 416 4.26 14.37 -7.87
C GLY A 416 5.15 15.61 -8.01
N HIS A 417 6.08 15.83 -7.07
CA HIS A 417 7.11 16.87 -7.20
C HIS A 417 7.97 16.69 -8.45
N ASN A 418 8.41 15.47 -8.75
CA ASN A 418 9.16 15.20 -9.97
C ASN A 418 8.33 15.52 -11.25
N LEU A 419 6.99 15.37 -11.18
CA LEU A 419 5.98 15.69 -12.21
C LEU A 419 5.40 17.11 -12.11
N TYR A 420 6.18 18.06 -11.58
CA TYR A 420 5.87 19.49 -11.59
C TYR A 420 4.86 20.00 -10.56
N LEU A 421 4.56 19.22 -9.52
CA LEU A 421 3.67 19.67 -8.45
C LEU A 421 4.44 20.38 -7.34
N ASP A 422 3.93 21.53 -6.88
CA ASP A 422 4.30 22.13 -5.60
C ASP A 422 3.39 21.54 -4.49
N HIS A 423 3.66 21.85 -3.23
CA HIS A 423 2.77 21.44 -2.14
C HIS A 423 1.38 22.08 -2.28
N ASP A 424 0.34 21.33 -1.90
CA ASP A 424 -0.96 21.90 -1.60
C ASP A 424 -0.83 22.79 -0.33
N GLY A 425 -1.49 23.95 -0.34
CA GLY A 425 -1.48 24.89 0.78
C GLY A 425 -1.04 26.32 0.47
N ASP A 426 -0.65 26.61 -0.76
CA ASP A 426 -0.53 27.97 -1.31
C ASP A 426 -1.91 28.64 -1.51
N VAL A 427 -1.93 29.93 -1.91
CA VAL A 427 -3.16 30.74 -2.06
C VAL A 427 -4.18 30.03 -2.97
N GLY A 428 -5.32 29.65 -2.40
CA GLY A 428 -6.43 29.02 -3.11
C GLY A 428 -6.40 27.48 -3.17
N CYS A 429 -5.40 26.83 -2.55
CA CYS A 429 -5.30 25.37 -2.51
C CYS A 429 -5.62 24.80 -1.12
N PRO A 430 -6.32 23.66 -1.02
CA PRO A 430 -6.64 23.04 0.27
C PRO A 430 -5.38 22.69 1.08
N GLN A 431 -5.50 22.65 2.40
CA GLN A 431 -4.45 22.23 3.33
C GLN A 431 -4.87 20.99 4.13
N HIS A 432 -3.88 20.19 4.50
CA HIS A 432 -3.85 19.00 5.34
C HIS A 432 -4.70 17.81 4.86
N GLN A 433 -5.00 17.72 3.56
CA GLN A 433 -6.00 16.76 3.05
C GLN A 433 -5.50 15.83 1.95
N TYR A 434 -4.73 16.35 0.97
CA TYR A 434 -4.46 15.66 -0.29
C TYR A 434 -3.01 15.19 -0.39
N ILE A 435 -2.70 14.31 -1.35
CA ILE A 435 -1.38 13.69 -1.52
C ILE A 435 -0.24 14.71 -1.46
N MET A 436 -0.39 15.89 -2.09
CA MET A 436 0.65 16.91 -2.17
C MET A 436 0.72 17.83 -0.95
N ASP A 437 0.05 17.51 0.16
CA ASP A 437 0.20 18.32 1.37
C ASP A 437 1.62 18.28 1.93
N ALA A 438 2.12 19.42 2.42
CA ALA A 438 3.45 19.53 3.00
C ALA A 438 3.64 18.65 4.25
N VAL A 439 2.54 18.32 4.93
CA VAL A 439 2.47 17.36 6.02
C VAL A 439 1.69 16.15 5.52
N LEU A 440 2.22 14.94 5.78
CA LEU A 440 1.61 13.69 5.35
C LEU A 440 0.10 13.70 5.68
N PRO A 441 -0.77 13.69 4.65
CA PRO A 441 -2.19 13.84 4.88
C PRO A 441 -2.77 12.60 5.56
N SER A 442 -3.86 12.80 6.29
CA SER A 442 -4.64 11.71 6.88
C SER A 442 -6.10 11.83 6.48
N GLY A 443 -6.85 10.74 6.65
CA GLY A 443 -8.27 10.69 6.31
C GLY A 443 -8.56 10.31 4.86
N ILE A 444 -9.70 10.80 4.37
CA ILE A 444 -10.36 10.27 3.16
C ILE A 444 -9.70 10.73 1.85
N TYR A 445 -9.01 11.87 1.90
CA TYR A 445 -8.35 12.47 0.75
C TYR A 445 -6.83 12.22 0.72
N ALA A 446 -6.29 11.53 1.72
CA ALA A 446 -4.84 11.35 1.85
C ALA A 446 -4.17 10.68 0.65
N ALA A 447 -4.94 9.87 -0.09
CA ALA A 447 -4.52 9.19 -1.31
C ALA A 447 -5.21 9.73 -2.57
N THR A 448 -5.65 11.00 -2.58
CA THR A 448 -6.23 11.69 -3.74
C THR A 448 -5.52 13.02 -4.04
N TRP A 449 -5.69 13.51 -5.26
CA TRP A 449 -5.08 14.76 -5.74
C TRP A 449 -6.06 15.93 -5.57
N SER A 450 -5.57 17.06 -5.06
CA SER A 450 -6.36 18.28 -4.96
C SER A 450 -6.72 18.82 -6.36
N ASN A 451 -7.70 19.73 -6.43
CA ASN A 451 -8.00 20.43 -7.69
C ASN A 451 -6.82 21.28 -8.20
N CYS A 452 -5.97 21.79 -7.30
CA CYS A 452 -4.75 22.52 -7.67
C CYS A 452 -3.73 21.59 -8.31
N SER A 453 -3.41 20.50 -7.63
CA SER A 453 -2.51 19.46 -8.11
C SER A 453 -2.98 18.89 -9.44
N ARG A 454 -4.28 18.56 -9.56
CA ARG A 454 -4.90 18.11 -10.82
C ARG A 454 -4.66 19.10 -11.95
N ARG A 455 -4.90 20.40 -11.75
CA ARG A 455 -4.78 21.41 -12.80
C ARG A 455 -3.36 21.46 -13.35
N VAL A 456 -2.36 21.56 -12.47
CA VAL A 456 -0.95 21.64 -12.85
C VAL A 456 -0.51 20.34 -13.55
N LEU A 457 -0.87 19.19 -12.99
CA LEU A 457 -0.47 17.90 -13.55
C LEU A 457 -1.10 17.66 -14.93
N GLN A 458 -2.38 17.99 -15.12
CA GLN A 458 -3.05 17.82 -16.41
C GLN A 458 -2.52 18.77 -17.48
N GLU A 459 -2.09 19.98 -17.11
CA GLU A 459 -1.39 20.90 -18.00
C GLU A 459 -0.01 20.37 -18.39
N PHE A 460 0.73 19.75 -17.45
CA PHE A 460 2.02 19.13 -17.74
C PHE A 460 1.90 17.88 -18.63
N LEU A 461 0.87 17.06 -18.42
CA LEU A 461 0.66 15.81 -19.15
C LEU A 461 0.06 16.00 -20.56
N GLY A 462 -0.63 17.13 -20.79
CA GLY A 462 -1.27 17.49 -22.06
C GLY A 462 -0.30 18.13 -23.05
#